data_AF-A0A9X9QCA5-F1
#
_entry.id   AF-A0A9X9QCA5-F1
#
_cell.length_a   1.000
_cell.length_b   1.000
_cell.length_c   1.000
_cell.angle_alpha   90.00
_cell.angle_beta   90.00
_cell.angle_gamma   90.00
#
_symmetry.space_group_name_H-M   'P 1'
#
loop_
_entity.id
_entity.type
_entity.pdbx_description
1 polymer ?
#
loop_
_entity_poly.entity_id
_entity_poly.type
_entity_poly.pdbx_seq_one_letter_code
_entity_poly.pdbx_strand_id
1 'polypeptide(L)' 'MVHRESLSLDSTLSPFDTEVTAVKEAPEAALSLPTARFSENIWILTDNLEVARLLF' A
#
# COMPACT_ATOMS: atom_id res chain seq x y z
N MET A 1 -1.67 17.33 -7.42
CA MET A 1 -0.72 17.14 -6.31
C MET A 1 -0.60 15.66 -6.08
N VAL A 2 0.60 15.08 -6.17
CA VAL A 2 0.85 13.66 -5.89
C VAL A 2 1.46 13.60 -4.49
N HIS A 3 0.82 12.86 -3.57
CA HIS A 3 1.41 12.57 -2.25
C HIS A 3 2.31 11.35 -2.41
N ARG A 4 3.58 11.48 -2.00
CA ARG A 4 4.55 10.38 -2.01
C ARG A 4 5.04 10.16 -0.61
N GLU A 5 4.74 9.00 -0.07
CA GLU A 5 5.25 8.51 1.20
C GLU A 5 6.16 7.32 0.92
N SER A 6 7.23 7.17 1.70
CA SER A 6 8.14 6.03 1.61
C SER A 6 8.01 5.23 2.88
N LEU A 7 7.60 3.97 2.77
CA LEU A 7 7.56 3.05 3.89
C LEU A 7 8.97 2.56 4.20
N SER A 8 9.43 2.79 5.43
CA SER A 8 10.70 2.25 5.90
C SER A 8 10.50 0.81 6.36
N LEU A 9 10.77 -0.14 5.47
CA LEU A 9 10.62 -1.56 5.74
C LEU A 9 11.92 -2.18 6.29
N ASP A 10 11.80 -3.29 7.01
CA ASP A 10 12.94 -4.05 7.52
C ASP A 10 13.81 -4.55 6.35
N SER A 11 15.12 -4.33 6.44
CA SER A 11 16.10 -4.73 5.41
C SER A 11 16.28 -6.24 5.29
N THR A 12 15.75 -7.02 6.22
CA THR A 12 15.76 -8.49 6.20
C THR A 12 14.58 -9.10 5.46
N LEU A 13 13.57 -8.30 5.08
CA LEU A 13 12.42 -8.80 4.33
C LEU A 13 12.81 -9.25 2.92
N SER A 14 12.18 -10.35 2.49
CA SER A 14 12.28 -10.75 1.09
C SER A 14 11.52 -9.74 0.21
N PRO A 15 11.89 -9.57 -1.07
CA PRO A 15 11.15 -8.67 -1.97
C PRO A 15 9.65 -8.96 -2.03
N PHE A 16 9.26 -10.24 -1.94
CA PHE A 16 7.84 -10.62 -1.90
C PHE A 16 7.16 -10.14 -0.61
N ASP A 17 7.78 -10.39 0.55
CA ASP A 17 7.21 -9.98 1.84
C ASP A 17 7.16 -8.45 1.97
N THR A 18 8.14 -7.75 1.36
CA THR A 18 8.15 -6.29 1.23
C THR A 18 6.92 -5.79 0.50
N GLU A 19 6.60 -6.35 -0.67
CA GLU A 19 5.40 -5.97 -1.45
C GLU A 19 4.11 -6.30 -0.70
N VAL A 20 4.03 -7.48 -0.07
CA VAL A 20 2.87 -7.86 0.76
C VAL A 20 2.66 -6.86 1.90
N THR A 21 3.73 -6.44 2.57
CA THR A 21 3.67 -5.47 3.66
C THR A 21 3.21 -4.11 3.15
N ALA A 22 3.79 -3.63 2.05
CA ALA A 22 3.43 -2.36 1.44
C ALA A 22 1.93 -2.31 1.06
N VAL A 23 1.40 -3.37 0.44
CA VAL A 23 -0.02 -3.43 0.05
C VAL A 23 -0.94 -3.47 1.28
N LYS A 24 -0.54 -4.14 2.37
CA LYS A 24 -1.31 -4.19 3.62
C LYS A 24 -1.37 -2.87 4.36
N GLU A 25 -0.30 -2.07 4.33
CA GLU A 25 -0.23 -0.78 5.02
C GLU A 25 -0.80 0.38 4.18
N ALA A 26 -0.88 0.22 2.86
CA ALA A 26 -1.41 1.23 1.94
C ALA A 26 -2.81 1.79 2.27
N PRO A 27 -3.82 1.00 2.72
CA PRO A 27 -5.12 1.54 3.10
C PRO A 27 -5.04 2.52 4.27
N GLU A 28 -4.29 2.20 5.32
CA GLU A 28 -4.15 3.04 6.50
C GLU A 28 -3.41 4.34 6.16
N ALA A 29 -2.32 4.24 5.37
CA ALA A 29 -1.61 5.40 4.86
C ALA A 29 -2.53 6.30 4.01
N ALA A 30 -3.33 5.71 3.12
CA ALA A 30 -4.30 6.45 2.31
C ALA A 30 -5.36 7.15 3.18
N LEU A 31 -5.90 6.48 4.20
CA LEU A 31 -6.90 7.03 5.12
C LEU A 31 -6.34 8.15 6.02
N SER A 32 -5.03 8.17 6.28
CA SER A 32 -4.38 9.24 7.04
C SER A 32 -4.39 10.58 6.31
N LEU A 33 -4.58 10.58 4.99
CA LEU A 33 -4.61 11.79 4.19
C LEU A 33 -5.88 12.62 4.49
N PRO A 34 -5.77 13.93 4.76
CA PRO A 34 -6.93 14.78 5.06
C PRO A 34 -8.01 14.78 3.97
N THR A 35 -7.63 14.47 2.73
CA THR A 35 -8.52 14.40 1.58
C THR A 35 -9.30 13.09 1.51
N ALA A 36 -8.81 12.01 2.14
CA ALA A 36 -9.45 10.69 2.08
C ALA A 36 -10.84 10.67 2.74
N ARG A 37 -11.12 11.60 3.67
CA ARG A 37 -12.46 11.77 4.28
C ARG A 37 -13.58 12.10 3.29
N PHE A 38 -13.24 12.52 2.08
CA PHE A 38 -14.18 12.81 1.01
C PHE A 38 -14.23 11.70 -0.06
N SER A 39 -13.40 10.67 0.09
CA SER A 39 -13.33 9.56 -0.85
C SER A 39 -14.34 8.48 -0.48
N GLU A 40 -15.19 8.09 -1.43
CA GLU A 40 -16.08 6.93 -1.28
C GLU A 40 -15.37 5.61 -1.62
N ASN A 41 -14.29 5.68 -2.38
CA ASN A 41 -13.54 4.52 -2.85
C ASN A 41 -12.04 4.75 -2.69
N ILE A 42 -11.32 3.74 -2.22
CA ILE A 42 -9.86 3.70 -2.16
C ILE A 42 -9.39 2.57 -3.06
N TRP A 43 -8.53 2.89 -4.02
CA TRP A 43 -7.98 1.93 -4.97
C TRP A 43 -6.53 1.68 -4.60
N ILE A 44 -6.19 0.41 -4.37
CA ILE A 44 -4.83 -0.03 -4.12
C ILE A 44 -4.34 -0.75 -5.37
N LEU A 45 -3.23 -0.29 -5.92
CA LEU A 45 -2.61 -0.83 -7.11
C LEU A 45 -1.30 -1.49 -6.70
N THR A 46 -1.10 -2.73 -7.13
CA THR A 46 0.17 -3.45 -6.99
C THR A 46 0.56 -3.99 -8.36
N ASP A 47 1.86 -3.96 -8.67
CA ASP A 47 2.43 -4.50 -9.90
C ASP A 47 2.80 -5.98 -9.77
N ASN A 48 2.81 -6.53 -8.56
CA ASN A 48 3.05 -7.94 -8.30
C ASN A 48 1.73 -8.75 -8.34
N LEU A 49 1.55 -9.51 -9.42
CA LEU A 49 0.36 -10.35 -9.63
C LEU A 49 0.18 -11.43 -8.55
N GLU A 50 1.25 -11.99 -8.02
CA GLU A 50 1.17 -13.01 -6.96
C GLU A 50 0.69 -12.39 -5.65
N VAL A 51 1.16 -11.18 -5.32
CA VAL A 51 0.67 -10.40 -4.18
C VAL A 51 -0.79 -10.03 -4.37
N ALA A 52 -1.19 -9.59 -5.57
CA ALA A 52 -2.59 -9.30 -5.87
C ALA A 52 -3.49 -10.52 -5.64
N ARG A 53 -3.09 -11.69 -6.15
CA ARG A 53 -3.84 -12.95 -5.96
C ARG A 53 -3.91 -13.42 -4.51
N LEU A 54 -2.90 -13.09 -3.71
CA LEU A 54 -2.86 -13.47 -2.30
C LEU A 54 -3.79 -12.61 -1.45
N LEU A 55 -3.97 -11.33 -1.82
CA LEU A 55 -4.64 -10.32 -0.98
C LEU A 55 -6.03 -9.90 -1.48
N PHE A 56 -6.40 -10.21 -2.73
CA PHE A 56 -7.69 -9.86 -3.36
C PHE A 56 -8.32 -11.06 -4.06
#